data_AF-A0A9X8YM54-F1
#
_entry.id   AF-A0A9X8YM54-F1
#
_cell.length_a   1.000
_cell.length_b   1.000
_cell.length_c   1.000
_cell.angle_alpha   90.00
_cell.angle_beta   90.00
_cell.angle_gamma   90.00
#
_symmetry.space_group_name_H-M   'P 1'
#
loop_
_entity.id
_entity.type
_entity.pdbx_description
1 polymer ?
#
loop_
_entity_poly.entity_id
_entity_poly.type
_entity_poly.pdbx_seq_one_letter_code
_entity_poly.pdbx_strand_id
1 'polypeptide(L)'
;AAFADGGSLGAMAAISGSSITSNYKNGAGFDSEMFNVDKTYRQNPKSQLFKVDIKPDAFNSIELSARSYQNKITRRHIDSDDFYLKYHYAPFSELIDFNLTASTSRGEQK
;
A
#
# COMPACT_ATOMS: atom_id res chain seq x y z
N ALA A 1 -22.63 21.29 13.65
CA ALA A 1 -21.20 20.97 13.46
C ALA A 1 -21.10 19.84 12.43
N ALA A 2 -20.03 19.77 11.62
CA ALA A 2 -19.86 18.70 10.62
C ALA A 2 -19.55 17.31 11.23
N PHE A 3 -19.19 17.29 12.52
CA PHE A 3 -18.92 16.09 13.32
C PHE A 3 -19.81 16.13 14.57
N ALA A 4 -20.37 14.98 14.94
CA ALA A 4 -21.10 14.78 16.19
C ALA A 4 -20.15 14.30 17.30
N ASP A 5 -20.70 14.03 18.48
CA ASP A 5 -19.91 13.51 19.60
C ASP A 5 -19.21 12.19 19.23
N GLY A 6 -17.91 12.11 19.47
CA GLY A 6 -17.06 10.98 19.04
C GLY A 6 -16.61 11.02 17.57
N GLY A 7 -16.94 12.07 16.82
CA GLY A 7 -16.48 12.26 15.45
C GLY A 7 -14.98 12.58 15.36
N SER A 8 -14.31 12.12 14.31
CA SER A 8 -12.89 12.40 14.03
C SER A 8 -12.59 12.43 12.54
N LEU A 9 -11.50 13.12 12.18
CA LEU A 9 -10.93 13.14 10.85
C LEU A 9 -9.43 12.85 10.97
N GLY A 10 -8.96 11.85 10.25
CA GLY A 10 -7.55 11.47 10.17
C GLY A 10 -7.09 11.48 8.71
N ALA A 11 -5.84 11.88 8.49
CA ALA A 11 -5.20 11.75 7.20
C ALA A 11 -3.74 11.30 7.40
N MET A 12 -3.27 10.45 6.49
CA MET A 12 -1.90 9.94 6.48
C MET A 12 -1.37 9.95 5.06
N ALA A 13 -0.12 10.38 4.92
CA ALA A 13 0.67 10.19 3.72
C ALA A 13 1.99 9.52 4.11
N ALA A 14 2.40 8.53 3.32
CA ALA A 14 3.66 7.83 3.53
C ALA A 14 4.36 7.63 2.19
N ILE A 15 5.68 7.80 2.19
CA ILE A 15 6.54 7.48 1.05
C ILE A 15 7.63 6.52 1.52
N SER A 16 7.95 5.53 0.70
CA SER A 16 9.04 4.61 0.96
C SER A 16 9.84 4.37 -0.31
N GLY A 17 11.14 4.17 -0.15
CA GLY A 17 12.05 3.83 -1.22
C GLY A 17 13.18 3.00 -0.65
N SER A 18 13.48 1.88 -1.28
CA SER A 18 14.64 1.09 -0.92
C SER A 18 15.39 0.64 -2.17
N SER A 19 16.61 0.16 -1.95
CA SER A 19 17.42 -0.42 -2.99
C SER A 19 17.98 -1.73 -2.47
N ILE A 20 17.52 -2.83 -3.03
CA ILE A 20 17.85 -4.17 -2.58
C ILE A 20 18.78 -4.80 -3.62
N THR A 21 20.01 -5.07 -3.22
CA THR A 21 20.92 -5.86 -4.06
C THR A 21 20.54 -7.33 -3.97
N SER A 22 20.69 -8.04 -5.09
CA SER A 22 20.44 -9.47 -5.14
C SER A 22 21.55 -10.17 -4.36
N ASN A 23 21.20 -11.01 -3.39
CA ASN A 23 22.14 -11.81 -2.59
C ASN A 23 22.10 -13.28 -3.01
N TYR A 24 22.20 -13.57 -4.30
CA TYR A 24 22.32 -14.95 -4.75
C TYR A 24 23.79 -15.36 -4.72
N LYS A 25 24.08 -16.47 -4.03
CA LYS A 25 25.40 -17.07 -4.04
C LYS A 25 25.54 -17.96 -5.25
N ASN A 26 26.65 -17.86 -5.96
CA ASN A 26 26.97 -18.85 -7.00
C ASN A 26 27.31 -20.22 -6.36
N GLY A 27 27.46 -21.26 -7.18
CA GLY A 27 27.82 -22.61 -6.69
C GLY A 27 29.18 -22.71 -5.97
N ALA A 28 29.99 -21.64 -6.03
CA ALA A 28 31.26 -21.51 -5.31
C ALA A 28 31.14 -20.69 -4.01
N GLY A 29 29.92 -20.32 -3.59
CA GLY A 29 29.65 -19.67 -2.31
C GLY A 29 29.91 -18.16 -2.28
N PHE A 30 30.25 -17.56 -3.42
CA PHE A 30 30.47 -16.13 -3.52
C PHE A 30 29.18 -15.37 -3.78
N ASP A 31 29.01 -14.24 -3.09
CA ASP A 31 27.88 -13.35 -3.30
C ASP A 31 27.93 -12.70 -4.69
N SER A 32 26.74 -12.53 -5.26
CA SER A 32 26.49 -11.85 -6.53
C SER A 32 27.21 -10.50 -6.67
N GLU A 33 27.32 -9.73 -5.59
CA GLU A 33 28.05 -8.45 -5.58
C GLU A 33 29.54 -8.59 -5.94
N MET A 34 30.18 -9.72 -5.64
CA MET A 34 31.60 -9.96 -5.93
C MET A 34 31.86 -10.49 -7.34
N PHE A 35 30.85 -11.00 -8.04
CA PHE A 35 31.01 -11.63 -9.37
C PHE A 35 30.52 -10.76 -10.52
N ASN A 36 30.41 -9.44 -10.30
CA ASN A 36 30.01 -8.47 -11.32
C ASN A 36 28.68 -8.86 -11.99
N VAL A 37 27.72 -9.34 -11.20
CA VAL A 37 26.40 -9.64 -11.74
C VAL A 37 25.76 -8.37 -12.27
N ASP A 38 25.09 -8.52 -13.41
CA ASP A 38 24.49 -7.43 -14.16
C ASP A 38 23.66 -6.52 -13.24
N LYS A 39 23.85 -5.19 -13.33
CA LYS A 39 23.17 -4.18 -12.49
C LYS A 39 21.65 -4.29 -12.57
N THR A 40 21.15 -4.99 -13.58
CA THR A 40 19.76 -5.37 -13.76
C THR A 40 19.21 -6.07 -12.51
N TYR A 41 19.95 -6.94 -11.81
CA TYR A 41 19.43 -7.70 -10.66
C TYR A 41 19.11 -6.90 -9.39
N ARG A 42 19.39 -5.59 -9.37
CA ARG A 42 19.12 -4.70 -8.23
C ARG A 42 17.66 -4.24 -8.25
N GLN A 43 16.95 -4.47 -7.15
CA GLN A 43 15.58 -4.01 -6.98
C GLN A 43 15.54 -2.58 -6.44
N ASN A 44 14.63 -1.76 -6.93
CA ASN A 44 14.46 -0.38 -6.47
C ASN A 44 12.97 -0.09 -6.21
N PRO A 45 12.35 -0.75 -5.22
CA PRO A 45 10.96 -0.52 -4.91
C PRO A 45 10.75 0.89 -4.35
N LYS A 46 9.72 1.56 -4.84
CA LYS A 46 9.23 2.85 -4.37
C LYS A 46 7.74 2.72 -4.13
N SER A 47 7.24 3.25 -3.01
CA SER A 47 5.82 3.28 -2.72
C SER A 47 5.40 4.64 -2.19
N GLN A 48 4.20 5.05 -2.56
CA GLN A 48 3.52 6.21 -2.03
C GLN A 48 2.14 5.76 -1.58
N LEU A 49 1.74 6.13 -0.38
CA LEU A 49 0.45 5.79 0.22
C LEU A 49 -0.20 7.08 0.71
N PHE A 50 -1.47 7.24 0.38
CA PHE A 50 -2.33 8.24 0.95
C PHE A 50 -3.56 7.55 1.55
N LYS A 51 -3.98 8.02 2.72
CA LYS A 51 -5.11 7.47 3.46
C LYS A 51 -5.85 8.59 4.17
N VAL A 52 -7.17 8.56 4.12
CA VAL A 52 -8.05 9.47 4.83
C VAL A 52 -9.12 8.66 5.53
N ASP A 53 -9.29 8.93 6.80
CA ASP A 53 -10.25 8.30 7.70
C ASP A 53 -11.23 9.37 8.19
N ILE A 54 -12.50 9.21 7.87
CA ILE A 54 -13.57 10.14 8.24
C ILE A 54 -14.56 9.40 9.12
N LYS A 55 -14.72 9.85 10.36
CA LYS A 55 -15.72 9.35 11.30
C LYS A 55 -16.65 10.50 11.69
N PRO A 56 -17.81 10.67 11.03
CA PRO A 56 -18.75 11.73 11.36
C PRO A 56 -19.28 11.65 12.79
N ASP A 57 -19.43 10.43 13.31
CA ASP A 57 -19.98 10.09 14.62
C ASP A 57 -19.40 8.74 15.11
N ALA A 58 -19.94 8.21 16.22
CA ALA A 58 -19.51 6.94 16.80
C ALA A 58 -19.89 5.68 15.99
N PHE A 59 -20.79 5.77 15.02
CA PHE A 59 -21.34 4.63 14.28
C PHE A 59 -20.80 4.52 12.86
N ASN A 60 -20.50 5.65 12.24
CA ASN A 60 -20.13 5.77 10.85
C ASN A 60 -18.62 5.95 10.71
N SER A 61 -17.99 5.10 9.91
CA SER A 61 -16.58 5.24 9.54
C SER A 61 -16.39 5.05 8.05
N ILE A 62 -15.72 6.00 7.41
CA ILE A 62 -15.35 5.98 5.99
C ILE A 62 -13.83 6.02 5.91
N GLU A 63 -13.23 5.05 5.20
CA GLU A 63 -11.79 4.98 4.97
C GLU A 63 -11.54 5.01 3.46
N LEU A 64 -10.78 5.99 3.00
CA LEU A 64 -10.33 6.15 1.63
C LEU A 64 -8.82 5.96 1.57
N SER A 65 -8.33 5.25 0.56
CA SER A 65 -6.89 5.15 0.37
C SER A 65 -6.50 4.94 -1.08
N ALA A 66 -5.37 5.54 -1.42
CA ALA A 66 -4.70 5.35 -2.70
C ALA A 66 -3.25 4.97 -2.42
N ARG A 67 -2.74 3.99 -3.16
CA ARG A 67 -1.33 3.59 -3.11
C ARG A 67 -0.81 3.45 -4.53
N SER A 68 0.37 4.01 -4.76
CA SER A 68 1.17 3.74 -5.95
C SER A 68 2.44 3.00 -5.54
N TYR A 69 2.81 2.00 -6.32
CA TYR A 69 3.98 1.18 -6.09
C TYR A 69 4.70 0.94 -7.42
N GLN A 70 6.01 1.13 -7.41
CA GLN A 70 6.87 0.91 -8.57
C GLN A 70 8.07 0.09 -8.14
N ASN A 71 8.45 -0.90 -8.93
CA ASN A 71 9.68 -1.64 -8.70
C ASN A 71 10.33 -2.03 -10.02
N LYS A 72 11.66 -1.97 -10.05
CA LYS A 72 12.45 -2.44 -11.18
C LYS A 72 13.23 -3.68 -10.75
N ILE A 73 12.97 -4.82 -11.36
CA ILE A 73 13.71 -6.06 -11.11
C ILE A 73 14.25 -6.57 -12.45
N THR A 74 15.57 -6.70 -12.57
CA THR A 74 16.22 -7.12 -13.82
C THR A 74 15.92 -6.16 -14.96
N ARG A 75 15.20 -6.64 -15.98
CA ARG A 75 14.72 -5.83 -17.12
C ARG A 75 13.25 -5.47 -17.00
N ARG A 76 12.60 -5.89 -15.91
CA ARG A 76 11.17 -5.72 -15.71
C ARG A 76 10.86 -4.47 -14.90
N HIS A 77 9.89 -3.70 -15.35
CA HIS A 77 9.20 -2.70 -14.54
C HIS A 77 7.89 -3.30 -14.04
N ILE A 78 7.62 -3.14 -12.76
CA ILE A 78 6.36 -3.52 -12.12
C ILE A 78 5.79 -2.24 -11.56
N ASP A 79 4.66 -1.81 -12.10
CA ASP A 79 3.91 -0.66 -11.62
C ASP A 79 2.56 -1.16 -11.11
N SER A 80 2.12 -0.68 -9.95
CA SER A 80 0.85 -1.06 -9.33
C SER A 80 0.20 0.15 -8.68
N ASP A 81 -1.03 0.43 -9.09
CA ASP A 81 -1.87 1.46 -8.50
C ASP A 81 -3.12 0.83 -7.88
N ASP A 82 -3.31 1.09 -6.59
CA ASP A 82 -4.38 0.55 -5.78
C ASP A 82 -5.24 1.69 -5.23
N PHE A 83 -6.56 1.53 -5.30
CA PHE A 83 -7.52 2.43 -4.65
C PHE A 83 -8.56 1.61 -3.89
N TYR A 84 -8.89 2.04 -2.68
CA TYR A 84 -10.00 1.43 -1.94
C TYR A 84 -10.82 2.45 -1.17
N LEU A 85 -12.10 2.08 -1.00
CA LEU A 85 -13.08 2.73 -0.16
C LEU A 85 -13.65 1.66 0.79
N LYS A 86 -13.64 1.95 2.08
CA LYS A 86 -14.37 1.17 3.08
C LYS A 86 -15.40 2.05 3.76
N TYR A 87 -16.57 1.49 4.01
CA TYR A 87 -17.59 2.09 4.84
C TYR A 87 -18.04 1.05 5.87
N HIS A 88 -18.09 1.50 7.13
CA HIS A 88 -18.52 0.71 8.27
C HIS A 88 -19.60 1.46 9.03
N TYR A 89 -20.69 0.75 9.32
CA TYR A 89 -21.82 1.25 10.09
C TYR A 89 -22.20 0.24 11.17
N ALA A 90 -21.98 0.63 12.42
CA ALA A 90 -22.31 -0.18 13.61
C ALA A 90 -23.00 0.71 14.66
N PRO A 91 -24.34 0.82 14.63
CA PRO A 91 -25.09 1.47 15.70
C PRO A 91 -24.94 0.68 17.02
N PHE A 92 -25.16 1.32 18.18
CA PHE A 92 -25.03 0.74 19.56
C PHE A 92 -25.84 -0.55 19.86
N SER A 93 -26.48 -1.13 18.86
CA SER A 93 -27.22 -2.38 18.91
C SER A 93 -26.42 -3.44 18.14
N GLU A 94 -25.97 -4.49 18.82
CA GLU A 94 -25.29 -5.68 18.25
C GLU A 94 -26.11 -6.40 17.15
N LEU A 95 -27.32 -5.92 16.86
CA LEU A 95 -28.25 -6.46 15.88
C LEU A 95 -27.83 -6.19 14.43
N ILE A 96 -27.10 -5.10 14.16
CA ILE A 96 -26.72 -4.68 12.82
C ILE A 96 -25.26 -4.26 12.79
N ASP A 97 -24.47 -4.96 11.98
CA ASP A 97 -23.11 -4.59 11.61
C ASP A 97 -23.02 -4.62 10.08
N PHE A 98 -22.79 -3.45 9.47
CA PHE A 98 -22.70 -3.30 8.04
C PHE A 98 -21.28 -2.88 7.63
N ASN A 99 -20.67 -3.70 6.77
CA ASN A 99 -19.35 -3.47 6.21
C ASN A 99 -19.41 -3.51 4.69
N LEU A 100 -18.97 -2.43 4.05
CA LEU A 100 -18.80 -2.35 2.60
C LEU A 100 -17.33 -2.05 2.29
N THR A 101 -16.72 -2.86 1.44
CA THR A 101 -15.39 -2.59 0.88
C THR A 101 -15.45 -2.65 -0.63
N ALA A 102 -15.05 -1.57 -1.28
CA ALA A 102 -14.85 -1.51 -2.72
C ALA A 102 -13.37 -1.19 -2.98
N SER A 103 -12.74 -1.96 -3.85
CA SER A 103 -11.34 -1.76 -4.22
C SER A 103 -11.11 -2.02 -5.69
N THR A 104 -10.11 -1.34 -6.24
CA THR A 104 -9.60 -1.58 -7.59
C THR A 104 -8.08 -1.54 -7.54
N SER A 105 -7.46 -2.39 -8.33
CA SER A 105 -6.02 -2.50 -8.44
C SER A 105 -5.66 -2.68 -9.91
N ARG A 106 -4.65 -1.97 -10.36
CA ARG A 106 -4.08 -2.12 -11.69
C ARG A 106 -2.59 -2.36 -11.57
N GLY A 107 -2.16 -3.55 -11.94
CA GLY A 107 -0.76 -3.89 -12.10
C GLY A 107 -0.38 -3.95 -13.57
N GLU A 108 0.73 -3.32 -13.94
CA GLU A 108 1.37 -3.49 -15.24
C GLU A 108 2.80 -4.00 -15.05
N GLN A 109 3.17 -5.01 -15.85
CA GLN A 109 4.54 -5.51 -15.89
C GLN A 109 5.06 -5.45 -17.32
N LYS A 110 6.16 -4.73 -17.53
CA LYS A 110 6.87 -4.62 -18.81
C LYS A 110 8.27 -5.18 -18.69
#